data_AF-A0A2H9P551-F1
#
_entry.id   AF-A0A2H9P551-F1
#
_cell.length_a   1.000
_cell.length_b   1.000
_cell.length_c   1.000
_cell.angle_alpha   90.00
_cell.angle_beta   90.00
_cell.angle_gamma   90.00
#
_symmetry.space_group_name_H-M   'P 1'
#
loop_
_entity.id
_entity.type
_entity.pdbx_description
1 polymer ?
#
loop_
_entity_poly.entity_id
_entity_poly.type
_entity_poly.pdbx_seq_one_letter_code
_entity_poly.pdbx_strand_id
1 'polypeptide(L)'
;MVSQKEIEHVAKLMRIELVDPTIYERVDKMLGYFDILDSAGVESEEISMREIPLTSLREDKYIPFDKKLIEKLNHYKGTYVRAPKMV
;
A
#
# COMPACT_ATOMS: atom_id res chain seq x y z
N MET A 1 11.82 19.19 8.64
CA MET A 1 12.60 18.76 7.46
C MET A 1 12.88 17.28 7.62
N VAL A 2 12.44 16.47 6.66
CA VAL A 2 12.65 15.03 6.69
C VAL A 2 13.99 14.72 6.03
N SER A 3 14.72 13.76 6.58
CA SER A 3 15.99 13.34 6.01
C SER A 3 15.75 12.45 4.79
N GLN A 4 16.67 12.49 3.81
CA GLN A 4 16.61 11.59 2.65
C GLN A 4 16.57 10.11 3.08
N LYS A 5 17.28 9.77 4.18
CA LYS A 5 17.29 8.41 4.75
C LYS A 5 15.92 7.94 5.22
N GLU A 6 15.10 8.81 5.77
CA GLU A 6 13.73 8.47 6.20
C GLU A 6 12.84 8.20 4.98
N ILE A 7 12.98 9.01 3.93
CA ILE A 7 12.25 8.83 2.68
C ILE A 7 12.64 7.52 2.00
N GLU A 8 13.94 7.21 1.94
CA GLU A 8 14.45 5.93 1.44
C GLU A 8 13.94 4.75 2.28
N HIS A 9 13.89 4.90 3.61
CA HIS A 9 13.39 3.87 4.50
C HIS A 9 11.92 3.54 4.23
N VAL A 10 11.06 4.56 4.13
CA VAL A 10 9.63 4.39 3.82
C VAL A 10 9.45 3.80 2.43
N ALA A 11 10.18 4.29 1.42
CA ALA A 11 10.13 3.74 0.07
C ALA A 11 10.49 2.24 0.05
N LYS A 12 11.50 1.83 0.83
CA LYS A 12 11.88 0.43 0.98
C LYS A 12 10.78 -0.41 1.62
N LEU A 13 10.06 0.10 2.62
CA LEU A 13 8.90 -0.58 3.21
C LEU A 13 7.79 -0.80 2.17
N MET A 14 7.62 0.14 1.26
CA MET A 14 6.64 0.07 0.16
C MET A 14 7.13 -0.70 -1.07
N ARG A 15 8.38 -1.20 -1.06
CA ARG A 15 9.04 -1.85 -2.21
C ARG A 15 9.12 -0.95 -3.45
N ILE A 16 9.35 0.35 -3.24
CA ILE A 16 9.53 1.34 -4.30
C ILE A 16 11.02 1.65 -4.44
N GLU A 17 11.54 1.60 -5.67
CA GLU A 17 12.89 2.06 -5.99
C GLU A 17 12.86 3.55 -6.34
N LEU A 18 13.63 4.36 -5.61
CA LEU A 18 13.72 5.80 -5.83
C LEU A 18 14.81 6.08 -6.87
N VAL A 19 14.41 6.40 -8.10
CA VAL A 19 15.32 6.73 -9.20
C VAL A 19 15.43 8.24 -9.44
N ASP A 20 14.36 8.98 -9.14
CA ASP A 20 14.27 10.42 -9.40
C ASP A 20 14.65 11.24 -8.16
N PRO A 21 15.72 12.07 -8.22
CA PRO A 21 16.15 12.90 -7.09
C PRO A 21 15.15 14.00 -6.72
N THR A 22 14.23 14.38 -7.62
CA THR A 22 13.22 15.43 -7.33
C THR A 22 12.16 14.97 -6.33
N ILE A 23 12.09 13.66 -6.03
CA ILE A 23 11.14 13.09 -5.07
C ILE A 23 11.34 13.70 -3.68
N TYR A 24 12.58 13.95 -3.26
CA TYR A 24 12.87 14.50 -1.94
C TYR A 24 12.23 15.89 -1.75
N GLU A 25 12.40 16.79 -2.73
CA GLU A 25 11.77 18.12 -2.70
C GLU A 25 10.25 18.06 -2.72
N ARG A 26 9.68 17.09 -3.43
CA ARG A 26 8.23 16.89 -3.49
C ARG A 26 7.68 16.45 -2.13
N VAL A 27 8.34 15.51 -1.46
CA VAL A 27 7.94 15.04 -0.13
C VAL A 27 8.00 16.19 0.86
N ASP A 28 9.07 16.99 0.86
CA ASP A 28 9.17 18.16 1.74
C ASP A 28 8.04 19.18 1.50
N LYS A 29 7.67 19.44 0.24
CA LYS A 29 6.53 20.32 -0.08
C LYS A 29 5.19 19.74 0.39
N MET A 30 4.98 18.43 0.24
CA MET A 30 3.76 17.77 0.70
C MET A 30 3.64 17.85 2.22
N LEU A 31 4.72 17.58 2.95
CA LEU A 31 4.75 17.67 4.41
C LEU A 31 4.53 19.11 4.89
N GLY A 32 5.19 20.09 4.25
CA GLY A 32 4.94 21.50 4.57
C GLY A 32 3.49 21.93 4.31
N TYR A 33 2.80 21.31 3.35
CA TYR A 33 1.38 21.53 3.16
C TYR A 33 0.55 20.93 4.32
N PHE A 34 0.88 19.73 4.79
CA PHE A 34 0.21 19.15 5.97
C PHE A 34 0.42 20.00 7.23
N ASP A 35 1.62 20.55 7.44
CA ASP A 35 1.89 21.47 8.55
C ASP A 35 0.98 22.71 8.52
N ILE A 36 0.66 23.23 7.32
CA ILE A 36 -0.31 24.32 7.16
C ILE A 36 -1.71 23.88 7.56
N LEU A 37 -2.15 22.69 7.16
CA LEU A 37 -3.47 22.16 7.53
C LEU A 37 -3.60 21.94 9.04
N ASP A 38 -2.56 21.42 9.68
CA ASP A 38 -2.51 21.23 11.13
C ASP A 38 -2.59 22.59 11.85
N SER A 39 -1.87 23.61 11.34
CA SER A 39 -1.91 24.96 11.90
C SER A 39 -3.27 25.66 11.75
N ALA A 40 -4.07 25.27 10.75
CA ALA A 40 -5.41 25.80 10.52
C ALA A 40 -6.46 25.21 11.49
N GLY A 41 -6.06 24.33 12.42
CA GLY A 41 -6.94 23.78 13.44
C GLY A 41 -7.99 22.81 12.88
N VAL A 42 -7.65 22.12 11.79
CA VAL A 42 -8.47 21.02 11.24
C VAL A 42 -8.25 19.77 12.11
N GLU A 43 -8.51 19.90 13.41
CA GLU A 43 -8.43 18.76 14.33
C GLU A 43 -9.73 17.93 14.21
N SER A 44 -9.56 16.75 13.63
CA SER A 44 -10.23 15.49 13.97
C SER A 44 -11.77 15.49 13.88
N GLU A 45 -12.30 15.39 12.66
CA GLU A 45 -13.54 14.62 12.51
C GLU A 45 -13.32 13.23 13.15
N GLU A 46 -14.30 12.74 13.92
CA GLU A 46 -14.24 11.39 14.48
C GLU A 46 -13.93 10.40 13.35
N ILE A 47 -12.93 9.55 13.56
CA ILE A 47 -12.60 8.48 12.61
C ILE A 47 -13.84 7.57 12.56
N SER A 48 -14.65 7.74 11.52
CA SER A 48 -15.83 6.93 11.30
C SER A 48 -15.38 5.51 10.98
N MET A 49 -15.37 4.66 11.99
CA MET A 49 -15.21 3.23 11.78
C MET A 49 -16.51 2.71 11.19
N ARG A 50 -16.42 2.11 10.00
CA ARG A 50 -17.58 1.47 9.39
C ARG A 50 -17.98 0.25 10.22
N GLU A 51 -19.09 0.34 10.93
CA GLU A 51 -19.69 -0.80 11.60
C GLU A 51 -20.13 -1.84 10.56
N ILE A 52 -19.70 -3.08 10.74
CA ILE A 52 -20.13 -4.21 9.92
C ILE A 52 -21.11 -5.02 10.76
N PRO A 53 -22.39 -5.12 10.36
CA PRO A 53 -23.36 -5.88 11.11
C PRO A 53 -23.04 -7.37 11.04
N LEU A 54 -23.39 -8.12 12.09
CA LEU A 54 -23.21 -9.57 12.14
C LEU A 54 -23.94 -10.31 10.99
N THR A 55 -24.98 -9.70 10.44
CA THR A 55 -25.71 -10.21 9.27
C THR A 55 -24.91 -10.15 7.97
N SER A 56 -23.78 -9.44 7.92
CA SER A 56 -22.89 -9.33 6.76
C SER A 56 -21.74 -10.34 6.76
N LEU A 57 -21.73 -11.31 7.68
CA LEU A 57 -20.74 -12.38 7.68
C LEU A 57 -20.92 -13.32 6.48
N ARG A 58 -19.81 -13.73 5.87
CA ARG A 58 -19.81 -14.70 4.76
C ARG A 58 -20.25 -16.08 5.25
N GLU A 59 -21.18 -16.69 4.55
CA GLU A 59 -21.59 -18.09 4.79
C GLU A 59 -20.46 -19.08 4.46
N ASP A 60 -20.39 -20.18 5.22
CA ASP A 60 -19.42 -21.24 4.98
C ASP A 60 -19.86 -22.18 3.85
N LYS A 61 -19.78 -21.68 2.62
CA LYS A 61 -20.10 -22.42 1.40
C LYS A 61 -18.88 -22.46 0.48
N TYR A 62 -18.61 -23.65 -0.08
CA TYR A 62 -17.57 -23.82 -1.10
C TYR A 62 -18.01 -23.14 -2.40
N ILE A 63 -17.12 -22.31 -2.96
CA ILE A 63 -17.31 -21.69 -4.27
C ILE A 63 -16.14 -22.16 -5.16
N PRO A 64 -16.39 -22.95 -6.23
CA PRO A 64 -15.34 -23.41 -7.11
C PRO A 64 -14.73 -22.23 -7.88
N PHE A 65 -13.42 -22.30 -8.13
CA PHE A 65 -12.70 -21.32 -8.94
C PHE A 65 -12.43 -21.90 -10.32
N ASP A 66 -13.24 -21.51 -11.31
CA ASP A 66 -13.19 -22.10 -12.67
C ASP A 66 -12.19 -21.41 -13.61
N LYS A 67 -11.48 -20.39 -13.15
CA LYS A 67 -10.54 -19.63 -13.99
C LYS A 67 -9.16 -20.29 -13.96
N LYS A 68 -8.46 -20.24 -15.09
CA LYS A 68 -7.05 -20.64 -15.16
C LYS A 68 -6.17 -19.52 -14.60
N LEU A 69 -5.81 -19.65 -13.32
CA LEU A 69 -4.95 -18.67 -12.63
C LEU A 69 -3.61 -18.45 -13.38
N ILE A 70 -3.08 -19.54 -13.97
CA ILE A 70 -1.78 -19.55 -14.66
C ILE A 70 -1.75 -18.63 -15.88
N GLU A 71 -2.87 -18.48 -16.59
CA GLU A 71 -2.96 -17.60 -17.77
C GLU A 71 -2.80 -16.12 -17.40
N LYS A 72 -2.91 -15.77 -16.12
CA LYS A 72 -2.74 -14.40 -15.60
C LYS A 72 -1.37 -14.14 -15.00
N LEU A 73 -0.48 -15.14 -14.97
CA LEU A 73 0.83 -15.04 -14.31
C LEU A 73 1.93 -14.76 -15.34
N ASN A 74 2.75 -13.74 -15.07
CA ASN A 74 3.87 -13.38 -15.95
C ASN A 74 4.98 -14.46 -15.99
N HIS A 75 5.21 -15.14 -14.86
CA HIS A 75 6.24 -16.17 -14.74
C HIS A 75 5.69 -17.39 -13.99
N TYR A 76 5.67 -18.54 -14.66
CA TYR A 76 5.26 -19.81 -14.07
C TYR A 76 6.14 -20.97 -14.54
N LYS A 77 6.14 -22.06 -13.78
CA LYS A 77 6.76 -23.34 -14.17
C LYS A 77 5.84 -24.47 -13.72
N GLY A 78 5.22 -25.16 -14.67
CA GLY A 78 4.18 -26.15 -14.36
C GLY A 78 3.01 -25.48 -13.65
N THR A 79 2.68 -25.95 -12.45
CA THR A 79 1.59 -25.43 -11.60
C THR A 79 2.03 -24.38 -10.58
N TYR A 80 3.29 -23.92 -10.64
CA TYR A 80 3.86 -23.02 -9.64
C TYR A 80 4.18 -21.63 -10.20
N VAL A 81 4.02 -20.61 -9.37
CA VAL A 81 4.55 -19.26 -9.61
C VAL A 81 6.07 -19.31 -9.55
N ARG A 82 6.75 -18.78 -10.57
CA ARG A 82 8.22 -18.72 -10.58
C ARG A 82 8.67 -17.35 -10.08
N ALA A 83 9.37 -17.34 -8.94
CA ALA A 83 9.99 -16.15 -8.36
C ALA A 83 11.44 -16.46 -7.94
N PRO A 84 12.30 -15.43 -7.77
CA PRO A 84 13.61 -15.60 -7.13
C PRO A 84 13.47 -16.29 -5.79
N LYS A 85 14.40 -17.19 -5.47
CA LYS A 85 14.39 -17.89 -4.18
C LYS A 85 14.54 -16.85 -3.06
N MET A 86 13.66 -16.90 -2.07
CA MET A 86 13.87 -16.14 -0.84
C MET A 86 15.10 -16.73 -0.13
N VAL A 87 16.09 -15.89 0.09
CA VAL A 87 17.34 -16.22 0.80
C VAL A 87 17.23 -15.68 2.21
#